data_AF-A0A7S0YJ21-F1
#
_entry.id   AF-A0A7S0YJ21-F1
#
_cell.length_a   1.000
_cell.length_b   1.000
_cell.length_c   1.000
_cell.angle_alpha   90.00
_cell.angle_beta   90.00
_cell.angle_gamma   90.00
#
_symmetry.space_group_name_H-M   'P 1'
#
loop_
_entity.id
_entity.type
_entity.pdbx_description
1 polymer ?
#
loop_
_entity_poly.entity_id
_entity_poly.type
_entity_poly.pdbx_seq_one_letter_code
_entity_poly.pdbx_strand_id
1 'polypeptide(L)'
;DGWVKVRGMLPGLVPGGDVKAVCDCCDQLNRALAEGDTLKQLSTSQRSEIVKAAAKSLDAKDPTLLSKVAGLILKITKGGANLLSVSKLLFRLSKEKSNDDVFLSEGVTPGILSALGGNRLASITGGSAGGAPAADLEASLYLWGCLKNVTVDSTGNQDCVLG
;
A
#
# COMPACT_ATOMS: atom_id res chain seq x y z
N ASP A 1 -11.36 -22.38 -1.64
CA ASP A 1 -10.97 -21.43 -2.70
C ASP A 1 -10.60 -20.10 -2.03
N GLY A 2 -9.39 -19.59 -2.25
CA GLY A 2 -8.90 -18.36 -1.62
C GLY A 2 -9.65 -17.10 -2.07
N TRP A 3 -10.14 -17.06 -3.31
CA TRP A 3 -10.92 -15.94 -3.82
C TRP A 3 -12.28 -15.83 -3.13
N VAL A 4 -12.97 -16.95 -2.90
CA VAL A 4 -14.29 -16.95 -2.23
C VAL A 4 -14.18 -16.34 -0.83
N LYS A 5 -13.11 -16.66 -0.09
CA LYS A 5 -12.80 -16.08 1.23
C LYS A 5 -12.58 -14.57 1.14
N VAL A 6 -11.73 -14.11 0.22
CA VAL A 6 -11.43 -12.68 0.00
C VAL A 6 -12.69 -11.90 -0.37
N ARG A 7 -13.49 -12.42 -1.32
CA ARG A 7 -14.71 -11.78 -1.78
C ARG A 7 -15.74 -11.62 -0.66
N GLY A 8 -15.87 -12.61 0.22
CA GLY A 8 -16.76 -12.56 1.38
C GLY A 8 -16.41 -11.49 2.41
N MET A 9 -15.16 -11.01 2.42
CA MET A 9 -14.69 -9.95 3.32
C MET A 9 -14.92 -8.53 2.77
N LEU A 10 -15.05 -8.37 1.45
CA LEU A 10 -15.17 -7.05 0.81
C LEU A 10 -16.32 -6.18 1.33
N PRO A 11 -17.50 -6.73 1.70
CA PRO A 11 -18.56 -5.93 2.33
C PRO A 11 -18.15 -5.25 3.64
N GLY A 12 -17.10 -5.73 4.31
CA GLY A 12 -16.56 -5.11 5.53
C GLY A 12 -15.80 -3.81 5.30
N LEU A 13 -15.44 -3.48 4.05
CA LEU A 13 -14.84 -2.20 3.67
C LEU A 13 -15.92 -1.11 3.50
N VAL A 14 -16.67 -0.87 4.58
CA VAL A 14 -17.82 0.05 4.59
C VAL A 14 -17.34 1.51 4.61
N PRO A 15 -17.69 2.33 3.60
CA PRO A 15 -17.35 3.76 3.58
C PRO A 15 -18.02 4.49 4.73
N GLY A 16 -17.26 5.27 5.50
CA GLY A 16 -17.78 5.96 6.68
C GLY A 16 -18.21 5.03 7.82
N GLY A 17 -17.84 3.73 7.74
CA GLY A 17 -18.01 2.79 8.84
C GLY A 17 -17.05 3.09 10.00
N ASP A 18 -17.18 2.31 11.07
CA ASP A 18 -16.28 2.39 12.21
C ASP A 18 -14.83 2.14 11.77
N VAL A 19 -13.93 3.05 12.14
CA VAL A 19 -12.52 3.02 11.75
C VAL A 19 -11.88 1.69 12.12
N LYS A 20 -12.12 1.21 13.35
CA LYS A 20 -11.53 -0.03 13.83
C LYS A 20 -12.03 -1.23 13.03
N ALA A 21 -13.34 -1.31 12.77
CA ALA A 21 -13.93 -2.40 11.99
C ALA A 21 -13.37 -2.48 10.56
N VAL A 22 -13.20 -1.33 9.89
CA VAL A 22 -12.64 -1.30 8.53
C VAL A 22 -11.15 -1.65 8.55
N CYS A 23 -10.40 -1.16 9.54
CA CYS A 23 -9.00 -1.54 9.76
C CYS A 23 -8.83 -3.05 9.99
N ASP A 24 -9.64 -3.65 10.86
CA ASP A 24 -9.65 -5.09 11.12
C ASP A 24 -9.99 -5.89 9.85
N CYS A 25 -10.87 -5.37 8.99
CA CYS A 25 -11.20 -5.95 7.69
C CYS A 25 -10.00 -5.91 6.74
N CYS A 26 -9.28 -4.79 6.65
CA CYS A 26 -8.03 -4.69 5.87
C CYS A 26 -7.00 -5.73 6.33
N ASP A 27 -6.86 -5.95 7.64
CA ASP A 27 -5.92 -6.93 8.18
C ASP A 27 -6.30 -8.37 7.85
N GLN A 28 -7.60 -8.68 7.85
CA GLN A 28 -8.11 -9.98 7.44
C GLN A 28 -7.90 -10.22 5.94
N LEU A 29 -8.15 -9.22 5.11
CA LEU A 29 -7.89 -9.27 3.68
C LEU A 29 -6.39 -9.47 3.39
N ASN A 30 -5.52 -8.73 4.07
CA ASN A 30 -4.07 -8.86 3.89
C ASN A 30 -3.56 -10.25 4.25
N ARG A 31 -4.08 -10.85 5.32
CA ARG A 31 -3.79 -12.24 5.71
C ARG A 31 -4.31 -13.23 4.66
N ALA A 32 -5.58 -13.12 4.27
CA ALA A 32 -6.17 -14.00 3.26
C ALA A 32 -5.46 -13.93 1.90
N LEU A 33 -4.97 -12.76 1.50
CA LEU A 33 -4.20 -12.57 0.27
C LEU A 33 -2.78 -13.16 0.34
N ALA A 34 -2.19 -13.23 1.54
CA ALA A 34 -0.88 -13.85 1.77
C ALA A 34 -0.95 -15.38 1.88
N GLU A 35 -2.10 -15.92 2.30
CA GLU A 35 -2.33 -17.36 2.38
C GLU A 35 -2.30 -18.01 0.97
N GLY A 36 -1.49 -19.07 0.83
CA GLY A 36 -1.56 -20.00 -0.31
C GLY A 36 -1.38 -19.39 -1.69
N ASP A 37 -0.61 -18.30 -1.81
CA ASP A 37 -0.43 -17.55 -3.06
C ASP A 37 -1.73 -17.01 -3.69
N THR A 38 -2.79 -16.83 -2.89
CA THR A 38 -4.11 -16.34 -3.35
C THR A 38 -3.99 -15.09 -4.20
N LEU A 39 -3.17 -14.12 -3.78
CA LEU A 39 -2.92 -12.89 -4.54
C LEU A 39 -2.38 -13.13 -5.96
N LYS A 40 -1.51 -14.13 -6.15
CA LYS A 40 -0.95 -14.47 -7.47
C LYS A 40 -2.00 -15.11 -8.36
N GLN A 41 -2.89 -15.92 -7.77
CA GLN A 41 -3.98 -16.63 -8.46
C GLN A 41 -5.13 -15.72 -8.87
N LEU A 42 -5.27 -14.54 -8.26
CA LEU A 42 -6.33 -13.60 -8.64
C LEU A 42 -6.26 -13.24 -10.13
N SER A 43 -7.41 -13.08 -10.77
CA SER A 43 -7.53 -12.47 -12.09
C SER A 43 -7.45 -10.94 -12.00
N THR A 44 -7.31 -10.25 -13.14
CA THR A 44 -7.34 -8.78 -13.17
C THR A 44 -8.70 -8.22 -12.71
N SER A 45 -9.81 -8.89 -13.03
CA SER A 45 -11.14 -8.47 -12.60
C SER A 45 -11.33 -8.60 -11.09
N GLN A 46 -10.86 -9.69 -10.50
CA GLN A 46 -10.90 -9.91 -9.04
C GLN A 46 -10.06 -8.86 -8.30
N ARG A 47 -8.85 -8.56 -8.78
CA ARG A 47 -8.03 -7.47 -8.24
C ARG A 47 -8.74 -6.12 -8.34
N SER A 48 -9.40 -5.84 -9.47
CA SER A 48 -10.17 -4.61 -9.66
C SER A 48 -11.34 -4.51 -8.67
N GLU A 49 -12.03 -5.62 -8.37
CA GLU A 49 -13.13 -5.63 -7.39
C GLU A 49 -12.63 -5.26 -5.98
N ILE A 50 -11.49 -5.82 -5.55
CA ILE A 50 -10.90 -5.47 -4.25
C ILE A 50 -10.49 -4.00 -4.22
N VAL A 51 -9.79 -3.52 -5.25
CA VAL A 51 -9.37 -2.10 -5.32
C VAL A 51 -10.57 -1.17 -5.32
N LYS A 52 -11.64 -1.50 -6.04
CA LYS A 52 -12.88 -0.70 -6.04
C LYS A 52 -13.55 -0.67 -4.67
N ALA A 53 -13.57 -1.78 -3.94
CA ALA A 53 -14.11 -1.82 -2.59
C ALA A 53 -13.27 -0.97 -1.62
N ALA A 54 -11.96 -1.16 -1.64
CA ALA A 54 -11.01 -0.42 -0.81
C ALA A 54 -11.02 1.09 -1.10
N ALA A 55 -11.07 1.48 -2.38
CA ALA A 55 -11.03 2.88 -2.80
C ALA A 55 -12.18 3.72 -2.22
N LYS A 56 -13.33 3.12 -1.93
CA LYS A 56 -14.47 3.82 -1.30
C LYS A 56 -14.18 4.28 0.12
N SER A 57 -13.16 3.73 0.78
CA SER A 57 -12.74 4.12 2.13
C SER A 57 -11.63 5.19 2.12
N LEU A 58 -11.17 5.64 0.95
CA LEU A 58 -10.10 6.64 0.82
C LEU A 58 -10.54 8.08 1.11
N ASP A 59 -11.85 8.34 1.21
CA ASP A 59 -12.39 9.64 1.62
C ASP A 59 -12.38 9.83 3.15
N ALA A 60 -11.90 8.83 3.91
CA ALA A 60 -11.73 8.94 5.35
C ALA A 60 -10.70 10.02 5.73
N LYS A 61 -10.79 10.52 6.97
CA LYS A 61 -9.82 11.48 7.54
C LYS A 61 -8.80 10.84 8.48
N ASP A 62 -9.03 9.59 8.87
CA ASP A 62 -8.19 8.86 9.81
C ASP A 62 -6.92 8.34 9.13
N PRO A 63 -5.71 8.77 9.55
CA PRO A 63 -4.46 8.37 8.92
C PRO A 63 -4.20 6.86 8.97
N THR A 64 -4.59 6.19 10.06
CA THR A 64 -4.41 4.75 10.23
C THR A 64 -5.24 3.96 9.22
N LEU A 65 -6.52 4.30 9.10
CA LEU A 65 -7.41 3.71 8.09
C LEU A 65 -6.91 3.96 6.68
N LEU A 66 -6.58 5.22 6.36
CA LEU A 66 -6.06 5.57 5.04
C LEU A 66 -4.80 4.78 4.71
N SER A 67 -3.89 4.61 5.68
CA SER A 67 -2.63 3.88 5.50
C SER A 67 -2.86 2.38 5.28
N LYS A 68 -3.76 1.75 6.03
CA LYS A 68 -4.13 0.33 5.83
C LYS A 68 -4.80 0.09 4.47
N VAL A 69 -5.76 0.94 4.10
CA VAL A 69 -6.47 0.84 2.81
C VAL A 69 -5.49 1.08 1.66
N ALA A 70 -4.62 2.08 1.77
CA ALA A 70 -3.59 2.36 0.79
C ALA A 70 -2.60 1.19 0.66
N GLY A 71 -2.14 0.62 1.77
CA GLY A 71 -1.27 -0.56 1.78
C GLY A 71 -1.90 -1.76 1.09
N LEU A 72 -3.20 -1.99 1.31
CA LEU A 72 -3.97 -3.05 0.62
C LEU A 72 -4.02 -2.81 -0.89
N ILE A 73 -4.37 -1.60 -1.33
CA ILE A 73 -4.44 -1.23 -2.76
C ILE A 73 -3.05 -1.37 -3.42
N LEU A 74 -2.01 -0.91 -2.74
CA LEU A 74 -0.62 -0.98 -3.20
C LEU A 74 -0.17 -2.42 -3.44
N LYS A 75 -0.49 -3.33 -2.51
CA LYS A 75 -0.18 -4.76 -2.60
C LYS A 75 -0.84 -5.44 -3.80
N ILE A 76 -2.03 -4.99 -4.17
CA ILE A 76 -2.86 -5.61 -5.23
C ILE A 76 -2.56 -5.03 -6.61
N THR A 77 -2.19 -3.76 -6.67
CA THR A 77 -2.03 -3.03 -7.92
C THR A 77 -0.71 -3.36 -8.62
N LYS A 78 -0.78 -3.61 -9.92
CA LYS A 78 0.38 -3.91 -10.78
C LYS A 78 0.95 -2.69 -11.53
N GLY A 79 0.36 -1.51 -11.41
CA GLY A 79 0.76 -0.29 -12.10
C GLY A 79 -0.43 0.62 -12.44
N GLY A 80 -0.17 1.69 -13.19
CA GLY A 80 -1.15 2.61 -13.74
C GLY A 80 -1.75 3.59 -12.73
N ALA A 81 -2.92 4.12 -13.05
CA ALA A 81 -3.57 5.19 -12.29
C ALA A 81 -3.80 4.85 -10.81
N ASN A 82 -4.15 3.60 -10.49
CA ASN A 82 -4.35 3.17 -9.10
C ASN A 82 -3.05 3.23 -8.29
N LEU A 83 -1.92 2.86 -8.90
CA LEU A 83 -0.61 2.91 -8.26
C LEU A 83 -0.24 4.37 -8.00
N LEU A 84 -0.38 5.23 -9.00
CA LEU A 84 -0.08 6.65 -8.87
C LEU A 84 -0.93 7.33 -7.79
N SER A 85 -2.24 7.11 -7.79
CA SER A 85 -3.15 7.69 -6.81
C SER A 85 -2.82 7.25 -5.38
N VAL A 86 -2.55 5.96 -5.17
CA VAL A 86 -2.20 5.46 -3.83
C VAL A 86 -0.82 5.95 -3.39
N SER A 87 0.16 6.02 -4.30
CA SER A 87 1.48 6.57 -4.00
C SER A 87 1.43 8.05 -3.61
N LYS A 88 0.60 8.86 -4.29
CA LYS A 88 0.36 10.26 -3.93
C LYS A 88 -0.25 10.40 -2.54
N LEU A 89 -1.22 9.55 -2.22
CA LEU A 89 -1.85 9.54 -0.88
C LEU A 89 -0.84 9.18 0.20
N LEU A 90 -0.08 8.10 0.01
CA LEU A 90 0.95 7.68 0.96
C LEU A 90 2.00 8.77 1.15
N PHE A 91 2.46 9.41 0.07
CA PHE A 91 3.41 10.51 0.15
C PHE A 91 2.86 11.71 0.92
N ARG A 92 1.58 12.04 0.72
CA ARG A 92 0.93 13.10 1.48
C ARG A 92 0.90 12.77 2.98
N LEU A 93 0.56 11.53 3.34
CA LEU A 93 0.52 11.09 4.74
C LEU A 93 1.91 11.04 5.37
N SER A 94 2.93 10.59 4.63
CA SER A 94 4.31 10.48 5.12
C SER A 94 4.99 11.84 5.33
N LYS A 95 4.36 12.97 4.99
CA LYS A 95 4.91 14.29 5.30
C LYS A 95 4.67 14.70 6.75
N GLU A 96 3.68 14.10 7.39
CA GLU A 96 3.34 14.39 8.79
C GLU A 96 4.04 13.38 9.69
N LYS A 97 4.98 13.86 10.52
CA LYS A 97 5.79 13.01 11.40
C LYS A 97 4.97 12.16 12.38
N SER A 98 3.79 12.64 12.78
CA SER A 98 2.86 11.88 13.62
C SER A 98 2.30 10.61 12.95
N ASN A 99 2.50 10.45 11.64
CA ASN A 99 2.10 9.25 10.91
C ASN A 99 3.26 8.23 10.76
N ASP A 100 4.48 8.55 11.19
CA ASP A 100 5.63 7.64 11.02
C ASP A 100 5.38 6.30 11.74
N ASP A 101 4.84 6.35 12.96
CA ASP A 101 4.47 5.16 13.73
C ASP A 101 3.45 4.31 12.97
N VAL A 102 2.48 4.93 12.29
CA VAL A 102 1.47 4.24 11.48
C VAL A 102 2.12 3.56 10.26
N PHE A 103 3.07 4.21 9.61
CA PHE A 103 3.78 3.62 8.45
C PHE A 103 4.61 2.39 8.86
N LEU A 104 5.18 2.42 10.07
CA LEU A 104 5.95 1.32 10.64
C LEU A 104 5.05 0.20 11.19
N SER A 105 4.00 0.53 11.95
CA SER A 105 3.11 -0.44 12.61
C SER A 105 2.21 -1.17 11.62
N GLU A 106 1.70 -0.45 10.61
CA GLU A 106 0.69 -0.99 9.68
C GLU A 106 1.29 -1.74 8.49
N GLY A 107 2.61 -1.94 8.48
CA GLY A 107 3.28 -2.72 7.43
C GLY A 107 3.22 -2.04 6.05
N VAL A 108 3.01 -0.72 6.02
CA VAL A 108 3.00 0.07 4.77
C VAL A 108 4.40 0.06 4.15
N THR A 109 5.45 0.21 4.96
CA THR A 109 6.85 0.22 4.51
C THR A 109 7.24 -1.04 3.72
N PRO A 110 7.00 -2.28 4.21
CA PRO A 110 7.16 -3.49 3.39
C PRO A 110 6.39 -3.48 2.07
N GLY A 111 5.17 -2.94 2.04
CA GLY A 111 4.37 -2.79 0.82
C GLY A 111 5.02 -1.83 -0.18
N ILE A 112 5.54 -0.70 0.30
CA ILE A 112 6.29 0.28 -0.51
C ILE A 112 7.54 -0.36 -1.10
N LEU A 113 8.34 -1.06 -0.29
CA LEU A 113 9.54 -1.75 -0.76
C LEU A 113 9.23 -2.81 -1.83
N SER A 114 8.15 -3.58 -1.63
CA SER A 114 7.69 -4.55 -2.62
C SER A 114 7.23 -3.90 -3.92
N ALA A 115 6.58 -2.74 -3.86
CA ALA A 115 6.12 -2.00 -5.04
C ALA A 115 7.28 -1.35 -5.82
N LEU A 116 8.35 -0.97 -5.12
CA LEU A 116 9.60 -0.45 -5.68
C LEU A 116 10.56 -1.54 -6.18
N GLY A 117 10.25 -2.82 -5.97
CA GLY A 117 11.13 -3.96 -6.25
C GLY A 117 11.72 -4.02 -7.67
N GLY A 118 12.76 -4.85 -7.81
CA GLY A 118 13.75 -4.81 -8.89
C GLY A 118 13.24 -4.72 -10.34
N ASN A 119 12.04 -5.21 -10.65
CA ASN A 119 11.49 -5.10 -12.01
C ASN A 119 11.13 -3.66 -12.40
N ARG A 120 10.65 -2.82 -11.47
CA ARG A 120 10.31 -1.42 -11.77
C ARG A 120 11.56 -0.58 -12.00
N LEU A 121 12.55 -0.74 -11.12
CA LEU A 121 13.84 -0.06 -11.26
C LEU A 121 14.59 -0.53 -12.51
N ALA A 122 14.56 -1.84 -12.83
CA ALA A 122 15.18 -2.36 -14.05
C ALA A 122 14.47 -1.91 -15.33
N SER A 123 13.15 -1.72 -15.33
CA SER A 123 12.43 -1.12 -16.47
C SER A 123 12.67 0.38 -16.62
N ILE A 124 13.13 1.07 -15.57
CA ILE A 124 13.51 2.48 -15.59
C ILE A 124 14.96 2.66 -16.08
N THR A 125 15.84 1.71 -15.78
CA THR A 125 17.28 1.78 -16.14
C THR A 125 17.67 0.98 -17.38
N GLY A 126 16.86 -0.01 -17.78
CA GLY A 126 17.08 -0.84 -18.97
C GLY A 126 16.31 -0.31 -20.17
N GLY A 127 17.02 0.19 -21.18
CA GLY A 127 16.52 0.71 -22.46
C GLY A 127 15.81 -0.34 -23.33
N SER A 128 14.78 -0.98 -22.82
CA SER A 128 13.84 -1.81 -23.56
C SER A 128 12.77 -0.91 -24.18
N ALA A 129 12.41 -1.18 -25.43
CA ALA A 129 11.60 -0.35 -26.34
C ALA A 129 10.13 -0.12 -25.91
N GLY A 130 9.81 -0.27 -24.63
CA GLY A 130 8.56 0.11 -24.01
C GLY A 130 8.85 0.64 -22.62
N GLY A 131 9.26 1.92 -22.53
CA GLY A 131 9.52 2.58 -21.26
C GLY A 131 8.32 2.44 -20.30
N ALA A 132 8.60 2.32 -19.01
CA ALA A 132 7.54 2.29 -18.00
C ALA A 132 6.60 3.48 -18.22
N PRO A 133 5.26 3.28 -18.16
CA PRO A 133 4.32 4.36 -18.37
C PRO A 133 4.65 5.49 -17.38
N ALA A 134 4.59 6.74 -17.82
CA ALA A 134 5.00 7.90 -17.01
C ALA A 134 4.39 7.91 -15.60
N ALA A 135 3.16 7.40 -15.46
CA ALA A 135 2.48 7.22 -14.18
C ALA A 135 3.19 6.26 -13.21
N ASP A 136 3.79 5.16 -13.70
CA ASP A 136 4.53 4.20 -12.86
C ASP A 136 5.86 4.79 -12.38
N LEU A 137 6.52 5.58 -13.23
CA LEU A 137 7.72 6.31 -12.86
C LEU A 137 7.41 7.36 -11.78
N GLU A 138 6.39 8.18 -12.03
CA GLU A 138 5.92 9.19 -11.08
C GLU A 138 5.51 8.55 -9.74
N ALA A 139 4.78 7.43 -9.79
CA ALA A 139 4.40 6.68 -8.59
C ALA A 139 5.63 6.19 -7.82
N SER A 140 6.68 5.74 -8.52
CA SER A 140 7.93 5.29 -7.89
C SER A 140 8.65 6.44 -7.17
N LEU A 141 8.65 7.65 -7.75
CA LEU A 141 9.21 8.83 -7.10
C LEU A 141 8.47 9.19 -5.81
N TYR A 142 7.14 9.14 -5.82
CA TYR A 142 6.33 9.35 -4.61
C TYR A 142 6.63 8.31 -3.53
N LEU A 143 6.70 7.03 -3.90
CA LEU A 143 7.02 5.93 -2.98
C LEU A 143 8.43 6.07 -2.38
N TRP A 144 9.42 6.48 -3.18
CA TRP A 144 10.76 6.77 -2.67
C TRP A 144 10.76 7.96 -1.70
N GLY A 145 10.00 9.01 -2.02
CA GLY A 145 9.76 10.14 -1.12
C GLY A 145 9.11 9.71 0.21
N CYS A 146 8.20 8.72 0.19
CA CYS A 146 7.62 8.16 1.41
C CYS A 146 8.69 7.55 2.31
N LEU A 147 9.54 6.68 1.72
CA LEU A 147 10.61 6.03 2.46
C LEU A 147 11.58 7.04 3.02
N LYS A 148 11.95 8.07 2.24
CA LYS A 148 12.80 9.16 2.74
C LYS A 148 12.18 9.75 3.99
N ASN A 149 10.94 10.23 3.95
CA ASN A 149 10.33 10.91 5.09
C ASN A 149 10.26 10.03 6.35
N VAL A 150 9.85 8.76 6.22
CA VAL A 150 9.72 7.83 7.35
C VAL A 150 11.08 7.40 7.92
N THR A 151 12.18 7.50 7.15
CA THR A 151 13.52 7.08 7.59
C THR A 151 14.40 8.20 8.14
N VAL A 152 14.00 9.48 8.07
CA VAL A 152 14.88 10.62 8.46
C VAL A 152 15.19 10.67 9.97
N ASP A 153 14.51 9.91 10.83
CA ASP A 153 14.72 9.99 12.30
C ASP A 153 15.14 8.69 13.00
N SER A 154 15.60 7.66 12.28
CA SER A 154 16.34 6.56 12.94
C SER A 154 17.70 7.02 13.52
N THR A 155 18.13 8.25 13.20
CA THR A 155 19.33 8.88 13.79
C THR A 155 19.03 9.59 15.13
N GLY A 156 17.80 9.49 15.65
CA GLY A 156 17.43 10.00 16.99
C GLY A 156 17.49 8.95 18.12
N ASN A 157 17.67 7.67 17.80
CA ASN A 157 17.66 6.57 18.78
C ASN A 157 19.01 5.83 18.87
N GLN A 158 20.13 6.54 18.72
CA GLN A 158 21.46 5.99 18.95
C GLN A 158 21.94 6.08 20.43
N ASP A 159 21.06 6.46 21.36
CA ASP A 159 21.35 6.63 22.80
C ASP A 159 20.64 5.64 23.74
N CYS A 160 20.26 4.43 23.26
CA CYS A 160 19.72 3.38 24.13
C CYS A 160 20.33 1.98 23.92
N VAL A 161 21.48 1.86 23.23
CA VAL A 161 22.19 0.57 23.07
C VAL A 161 23.61 0.61 23.65
N LEU A 162 23.89 1.55 24.56
CA LEU A 162 25.04 1.52 25.46
C LEU A 162 24.62 2.09 26.83
N GLY A 163 23.98 1.24 27.62
CA GLY A 163 23.69 1.44 29.04
C GLY A 163 23.69 0.09 29.73
#